data_AF-A0A505I9D3-F1
#
_entry.id   AF-A0A505I9D3-F1
#
_cell.length_a   1.000
_cell.length_b   1.000
_cell.length_c   1.000
_cell.angle_alpha   90.00
_cell.angle_beta   90.00
_cell.angle_gamma   90.00
#
_symmetry.space_group_name_H-M   'P 1'
#
loop_
_entity.id
_entity.type
_entity.pdbx_description
1 polymer ?
#
loop_
_entity_poly.entity_id
_entity_poly.type
_entity_poly.pdbx_seq_one_letter_code
_entity_poly.pdbx_strand_id
1 'polypeptide(L)'
;MTSPKNQQKRLKRTFSDREEEPTSDMEEKAMPDMEKESTPDIWTEGGPALYPTIQYLCQREEYNEIFQHFWSMSFMALPHMRSLPADFKKGLFKINLEVHGWAWRFGEDKPMSHLSCHDKQAIIASLDGFCVQEDWDKIHSSLPPAARSVFGKVLLEAMLNQFIYKKFATSPFWFMDAKLDATDQPGDANFIKRLDYIYQRFKEILPTNAAWWKSTPVSICTAEVQFAGGARYSALGQPMLEHRKALVKSYEEELWGCRLFRLLLKDSLSQSLQTFRDDRLRLILELAAQEFIAGQAGLFGNLVVERLPELAKFDRHSDTMIHHWYHAGFEPQDGARVLLVIRPRYSYHDTLTGMSWIPVPPVQLIQAEVVTGPAGPEEQARWAAAAGDNDPTQDERIDNEGVDNEEVLMRIKWLAGHQMHRDVVVPRYPASVEKLGHSDRCEAQGINWHDPGHDFYRDIRSTMPRLPASCWSRGADLC
;
A
#
# COMPACT_ATOMS: atom_id res chain seq x y z
N MET A 1 -2.18 61.87 -1.67
CA MET A 1 -3.61 62.31 -1.72
C MET A 1 -4.24 61.56 -2.88
N THR A 2 -5.25 60.71 -2.79
CA THR A 2 -6.27 60.37 -1.78
C THR A 2 -6.86 59.00 -2.16
N SER A 3 -7.16 58.18 -1.15
CA SER A 3 -7.88 56.89 -1.22
C SER A 3 -9.36 57.07 -1.58
N PRO A 4 -10.04 56.01 -2.08
CA PRO A 4 -11.45 55.79 -1.82
C PRO A 4 -11.68 54.55 -0.92
N LYS A 5 -12.55 54.75 0.07
CA LYS A 5 -13.09 53.78 1.02
C LYS A 5 -14.34 53.08 0.47
N ASN A 6 -14.51 51.82 0.91
CA ASN A 6 -15.73 51.11 1.32
C ASN A 6 -16.98 51.07 0.41
N GLN A 7 -17.51 49.86 0.14
CA GLN A 7 -18.56 49.20 0.93
C GLN A 7 -19.08 47.96 0.17
N GLN A 8 -18.80 46.75 0.69
CA GLN A 8 -19.43 45.51 0.23
C GLN A 8 -20.62 45.19 1.15
N LYS A 9 -21.83 45.27 0.60
CA LYS A 9 -23.10 45.05 1.30
C LYS A 9 -23.54 43.59 1.13
N ARG A 10 -23.69 42.93 2.28
CA ARG A 10 -24.14 41.55 2.52
C ARG A 10 -25.59 41.38 2.05
N LEU A 11 -25.88 40.38 1.20
CA LEU A 11 -27.25 40.01 0.78
C LEU A 11 -27.60 38.61 1.31
N LYS A 12 -28.49 38.56 2.30
CA LYS A 12 -29.24 37.38 2.73
C LYS A 12 -30.46 37.23 1.81
N ARG A 13 -30.71 36.03 1.29
CA ARG A 13 -31.98 35.66 0.65
C ARG A 13 -32.63 34.56 1.48
N THR A 14 -33.78 34.88 2.08
CA THR A 14 -34.78 33.94 2.60
C THR A 14 -35.86 33.78 1.54
N PHE A 15 -36.22 32.53 1.23
CA PHE A 15 -37.30 32.18 0.31
C PHE A 15 -38.50 31.77 1.16
N SER A 16 -39.48 32.67 1.25
CA SER A 16 -40.85 32.40 1.72
C SER A 16 -41.76 32.61 0.51
N ASP A 17 -42.93 31.98 0.59
CA ASP A 17 -44.15 32.23 -0.19
C ASP A 17 -44.43 31.22 -1.30
N ARG A 18 -45.26 30.22 -0.97
CA ARG A 18 -46.28 29.72 -1.90
C ARG A 18 -47.51 29.18 -1.15
N GLU A 19 -48.50 30.07 -1.05
CA GLU A 19 -49.96 29.91 -1.23
C GLU A 19 -50.70 28.77 -0.50
N GLU A 20 -51.58 29.21 0.40
CA GLU A 20 -52.76 28.52 0.97
C GLU A 20 -53.88 28.35 -0.07
N GLU A 21 -54.72 27.32 0.07
CA GLU A 21 -56.19 27.46 0.25
C GLU A 21 -56.90 26.09 0.53
N PRO A 22 -58.17 26.04 1.00
CA PRO A 22 -58.51 25.50 2.33
C PRO A 22 -59.51 24.33 2.32
N THR A 23 -59.83 23.74 3.48
CA THR A 23 -61.22 23.48 3.94
C THR A 23 -61.32 22.67 5.25
N SER A 24 -62.32 23.08 6.06
CA SER A 24 -63.20 22.25 6.91
C SER A 24 -62.80 21.96 8.36
N ASP A 25 -63.29 22.81 9.25
CA ASP A 25 -63.54 22.53 10.68
C ASP A 25 -64.50 21.33 10.86
N MET A 26 -64.12 20.36 11.70
CA MET A 26 -65.07 19.54 12.46
C MET A 26 -64.42 18.98 13.75
N GLU A 27 -64.91 19.50 14.86
CA GLU A 27 -65.27 18.82 16.11
C GLU A 27 -64.22 17.95 16.84
N GLU A 28 -63.66 18.62 17.85
CA GLU A 28 -63.26 18.12 19.16
C GLU A 28 -64.13 16.96 19.69
N LYS A 29 -63.56 15.75 19.76
CA LYS A 29 -64.02 14.68 20.65
C LYS A 29 -62.85 14.13 21.46
N ALA A 30 -63.01 14.28 22.78
CA ALA A 30 -62.13 13.79 23.82
C ALA A 30 -61.83 12.29 23.72
N MET A 31 -60.55 11.94 23.88
CA MET A 31 -60.10 10.61 24.26
C MET A 31 -59.22 10.71 25.51
N PRO A 32 -59.32 9.74 26.44
CA PRO A 32 -58.83 9.86 27.81
C PRO A 32 -57.32 9.64 27.93
N ASP A 33 -56.77 10.21 29.01
CA ASP A 33 -55.39 10.14 29.45
C ASP A 33 -54.78 8.74 29.35
N MET A 34 -53.82 8.57 28.44
CA MET A 34 -52.76 7.57 28.59
C MET A 34 -51.54 8.30 29.11
N GLU A 35 -51.17 7.96 30.34
CA GLU A 35 -49.95 8.34 31.03
C GLU A 35 -48.75 8.24 30.07
N LYS A 36 -48.22 9.41 29.67
CA LYS A 36 -46.88 9.48 29.11
C LYS A 36 -45.93 9.13 30.24
N GLU A 37 -45.45 7.89 30.23
CA GLU A 37 -44.23 7.50 30.92
C GLU A 37 -43.13 8.48 30.49
N SER A 38 -42.79 9.39 31.39
CA SER A 38 -41.76 10.40 31.20
C SER A 38 -40.44 9.70 30.97
N THR A 39 -39.94 9.79 29.74
CA THR A 39 -38.54 9.47 29.45
C THR A 39 -37.68 10.36 30.35
N PRO A 40 -36.70 9.82 31.11
CA PRO A 40 -35.95 10.62 32.07
C PRO A 40 -35.28 11.81 31.38
N ASP A 41 -35.46 12.97 32.00
CA ASP A 41 -35.08 14.33 31.59
C ASP A 41 -33.54 14.57 31.52
N ILE A 42 -32.76 13.57 31.11
CA ILE A 42 -31.29 13.65 31.03
C ILE A 42 -30.84 14.51 29.82
N TRP A 43 -31.73 14.81 28.88
CA TRP A 43 -31.40 15.54 27.65
C TRP A 43 -31.80 17.02 27.68
N THR A 44 -32.42 17.50 28.76
CA THR A 44 -33.15 18.79 28.74
C THR A 44 -32.73 19.80 29.83
N GLU A 45 -31.68 19.52 30.62
CA GLU A 45 -31.11 20.49 31.56
C GLU A 45 -29.71 20.99 31.15
N GLY A 46 -29.70 22.02 30.30
CA GLY A 46 -29.22 23.35 30.66
C GLY A 46 -27.83 23.61 31.28
N GLY A 47 -26.83 22.74 31.12
CA GLY A 47 -25.42 23.08 31.41
C GLY A 47 -24.52 22.90 30.17
N PRO A 48 -23.37 23.60 30.05
CA PRO A 48 -22.43 23.32 28.98
C PRO A 48 -21.96 21.87 29.17
N ALA A 49 -22.52 20.95 28.39
CA ALA A 49 -22.06 19.58 28.37
C ALA A 49 -20.61 19.62 27.91
N LEU A 50 -19.69 19.44 28.85
CA LEU A 50 -18.26 19.41 28.60
C LEU A 50 -17.94 18.04 28.00
N TYR A 51 -17.74 18.01 26.69
CA TYR A 51 -17.37 16.79 25.99
C TYR A 51 -15.87 16.58 26.15
N PRO A 52 -15.44 15.39 26.62
CA PRO A 52 -14.02 15.09 26.70
C PRO A 52 -13.47 14.90 25.30
N THR A 53 -12.62 15.82 24.87
CA THR A 53 -11.55 15.50 23.91
C THR A 53 -10.31 15.16 24.73
N ILE A 54 -9.38 14.38 24.17
CA ILE A 54 -8.21 13.82 24.89
C ILE A 54 -7.33 14.93 25.53
N GLN A 55 -7.48 16.17 25.08
CA GLN A 55 -6.67 17.31 25.53
C GLN A 55 -7.48 18.45 26.17
N TYR A 56 -8.79 18.57 25.90
CA TYR A 56 -9.62 19.68 26.41
C TYR A 56 -11.07 19.27 26.66
N LEU A 57 -11.70 19.94 27.63
CA LEU A 57 -13.15 19.96 27.81
C LEU A 57 -13.72 21.03 26.88
N CYS A 58 -14.58 20.65 25.94
CA CYS A 58 -15.20 21.57 24.98
C CYS A 58 -16.72 21.60 25.16
N GLN A 59 -17.36 22.72 24.80
CA GLN A 59 -18.81 22.82 24.78
C GLN A 59 -19.41 21.92 23.68
N ARG A 60 -20.71 21.61 23.77
CA ARG A 60 -21.41 20.77 22.80
C ARG A 60 -21.29 21.30 21.37
N GLU A 61 -21.45 22.60 21.21
CA GLU A 61 -21.40 23.29 19.93
C GLU A 61 -20.00 23.21 19.34
N GLU A 62 -18.98 23.49 20.15
CA GLU A 62 -17.56 23.38 19.77
C GLU A 62 -17.21 21.93 19.38
N TYR A 63 -17.66 20.94 20.16
CA TYR A 63 -17.50 19.53 19.82
C TYR A 63 -18.13 19.20 18.47
N ASN A 64 -19.36 19.66 18.22
CA ASN A 64 -20.06 19.43 16.96
C ASN A 64 -19.40 20.13 15.78
N GLU A 65 -18.87 21.35 15.96
CA GLU A 65 -18.12 22.07 14.92
C GLU A 65 -16.80 21.37 14.61
N ILE A 66 -16.06 20.94 15.63
CA ILE A 66 -14.84 20.15 15.50
C ILE A 66 -15.17 18.83 14.78
N PHE A 67 -16.21 18.13 15.23
CA PHE A 67 -16.67 16.88 14.63
C PHE A 67 -17.08 17.08 13.18
N GLN A 68 -17.88 18.10 12.87
CA GLN A 68 -18.31 18.41 11.50
C GLN A 68 -17.14 18.82 10.61
N HIS A 69 -16.16 19.55 11.14
CA HIS A 69 -14.94 19.90 10.42
C HIS A 69 -14.14 18.63 10.10
N PHE A 70 -13.90 17.75 11.07
CA PHE A 70 -13.22 16.47 10.85
C PHE A 70 -13.99 15.55 9.91
N TRP A 71 -15.30 15.48 10.06
CA TRP A 71 -16.19 14.72 9.20
C TRP A 71 -16.13 15.28 7.78
N SER A 72 -16.16 16.60 7.61
CA SER A 72 -16.07 17.26 6.32
C SER A 72 -14.68 17.12 5.69
N MET A 73 -13.59 17.17 6.45
CA MET A 73 -12.25 16.85 5.95
C MET A 73 -12.15 15.38 5.53
N SER A 74 -12.75 14.47 6.31
CA SER A 74 -12.81 13.04 5.99
C SER A 74 -13.61 12.80 4.70
N PHE A 75 -14.72 13.53 4.50
CA PHE A 75 -15.56 13.41 3.30
C PHE A 75 -14.99 14.15 2.07
N MET A 76 -14.29 15.27 2.23
CA MET A 76 -13.63 15.96 1.09
C MET A 76 -12.47 15.13 0.51
N ALA A 77 -11.92 14.19 1.28
CA ALA A 77 -10.93 13.21 0.83
C ALA A 77 -11.55 11.90 0.29
N LEU A 78 -12.87 11.85 0.05
CA LEU A 78 -13.68 10.66 -0.27
C LEU A 78 -13.11 9.68 -1.31
N PRO A 79 -12.44 10.09 -2.42
CA PRO A 79 -11.91 9.11 -3.37
C PRO A 79 -10.77 8.26 -2.80
N HIS A 80 -10.11 8.72 -1.72
CA HIS A 80 -8.94 8.09 -1.11
C HIS A 80 -9.08 7.90 0.41
N MET A 81 -10.31 7.94 0.95
CA MET A 81 -10.51 7.64 2.37
C MET A 81 -10.02 6.22 2.67
N ARG A 82 -8.99 6.09 3.53
CA ARG A 82 -8.51 4.84 4.16
C ARG A 82 -8.82 3.59 3.33
N SER A 83 -8.20 3.45 2.15
CA SER A 83 -8.28 2.16 1.47
C SER A 83 -7.75 1.11 2.44
N LEU A 84 -8.36 -0.08 2.44
CA LEU A 84 -8.01 -1.08 3.43
C LEU A 84 -6.53 -1.42 3.22
N PRO A 85 -5.70 -1.51 4.28
CA PRO A 85 -4.31 -1.93 4.13
C PRO A 85 -4.14 -3.15 3.23
N ALA A 86 -5.08 -4.09 3.27
CA ALA A 86 -5.14 -5.27 2.42
C ALA A 86 -5.13 -4.95 0.91
N ASP A 87 -5.79 -3.88 0.47
CA ASP A 87 -5.83 -3.47 -0.94
C ASP A 87 -4.44 -3.04 -1.41
N PHE A 88 -3.73 -2.24 -0.61
CA PHE A 88 -2.36 -1.82 -0.89
C PHE A 88 -1.37 -2.99 -0.83
N LYS A 89 -1.56 -3.93 0.10
CA LYS A 89 -0.77 -5.17 0.13
C LYS A 89 -0.90 -5.92 -1.18
N LYS A 90 -2.13 -6.08 -1.67
CA LYS A 90 -2.42 -6.75 -2.94
C LYS A 90 -1.79 -6.02 -4.13
N GLY A 91 -1.83 -4.69 -4.14
CA GLY A 91 -1.17 -3.85 -5.15
C GLY A 91 0.35 -4.02 -5.18
N LEU A 92 1.01 -3.89 -4.03
CA LEU A 92 2.46 -4.11 -3.92
C LEU A 92 2.87 -5.56 -4.23
N PHE A 93 2.05 -6.53 -3.84
CA PHE A 93 2.28 -7.93 -4.19
C PHE A 93 2.18 -8.16 -5.71
N LYS A 94 1.21 -7.52 -6.38
CA LYS A 94 1.09 -7.57 -7.84
C LYS A 94 2.33 -6.99 -8.52
N ILE A 95 2.85 -5.85 -8.04
CA ILE A 95 4.09 -5.27 -8.56
C ILE A 95 5.24 -6.27 -8.42
N ASN A 96 5.39 -6.91 -7.25
CA ASN A 96 6.43 -7.91 -7.04
C ASN A 96 6.30 -9.09 -8.03
N LEU A 97 5.09 -9.64 -8.22
CA LEU A 97 4.90 -10.74 -9.16
C LEU A 97 5.27 -10.34 -10.60
N GLU A 98 4.90 -9.14 -11.02
CA GLU A 98 5.22 -8.64 -12.37
C GLU A 98 6.72 -8.38 -12.52
N VAL A 99 7.38 -7.77 -11.52
CA VAL A 99 8.83 -7.56 -11.50
C VAL A 99 9.58 -8.88 -11.56
N HIS A 100 9.20 -9.83 -10.71
CA HIS A 100 9.80 -11.15 -10.65
C HIS A 100 9.64 -11.90 -11.98
N GLY A 101 8.40 -11.98 -12.50
CA GLY A 101 8.12 -12.66 -13.76
C GLY A 101 8.84 -12.02 -14.96
N TRP A 102 8.97 -10.69 -14.95
CA TRP A 102 9.70 -9.96 -15.99
C TRP A 102 11.20 -10.24 -15.93
N ALA A 103 11.82 -10.14 -14.75
CA ALA A 103 13.25 -10.41 -14.57
C ALA A 103 13.58 -11.88 -14.87
N TRP A 104 12.71 -12.81 -14.46
CA TRP A 104 12.84 -14.24 -14.76
C TRP A 104 12.85 -14.54 -16.25
N ARG A 105 11.93 -13.91 -17.01
CA ARG A 105 11.73 -14.17 -18.44
C ARG A 105 12.80 -13.52 -19.32
N PHE A 106 13.22 -12.31 -18.97
CA PHE A 106 14.06 -11.48 -19.85
C PHE A 106 15.49 -11.26 -19.35
N GLY A 107 15.82 -11.67 -18.12
CA GLY A 107 17.19 -11.66 -17.63
C GLY A 107 18.02 -12.77 -18.27
N GLU A 108 19.33 -12.52 -18.41
CA GLU A 108 20.27 -13.45 -19.03
C GLU A 108 20.33 -14.79 -18.26
N ASP A 109 20.22 -15.90 -19.01
CA ASP A 109 20.26 -17.27 -18.47
C ASP A 109 21.70 -17.75 -18.34
N LYS A 110 22.60 -17.24 -19.19
CA LYS A 110 23.99 -17.66 -19.22
C LYS A 110 24.75 -17.14 -18.00
N PRO A 111 25.77 -17.88 -17.55
CA PRO A 111 26.73 -17.36 -16.58
C PRO A 111 27.29 -16.00 -17.05
N MET A 112 27.37 -15.05 -16.14
CA MET A 112 27.85 -13.68 -16.40
C MET A 112 29.38 -13.60 -16.59
N SER A 113 29.99 -14.64 -17.16
CA SER A 113 31.43 -14.73 -17.44
C SER A 113 31.86 -13.79 -18.58
N HIS A 114 30.93 -13.41 -19.45
CA HIS A 114 31.15 -12.46 -20.55
C HIS A 114 31.34 -11.02 -20.06
N LEU A 115 30.90 -10.68 -18.83
CA LEU A 115 31.07 -9.35 -18.26
C LEU A 115 32.52 -9.10 -17.83
N SER A 116 33.01 -7.90 -18.13
CA SER A 116 34.31 -7.45 -17.61
C SER A 116 34.29 -7.33 -16.09
N CYS A 117 35.45 -7.44 -15.43
CA CYS A 117 35.57 -7.22 -13.98
C CYS A 117 35.07 -5.82 -13.58
N HIS A 118 35.36 -4.81 -14.40
CA HIS A 118 34.84 -3.46 -14.20
C HIS A 118 33.31 -3.40 -14.27
N ASP A 119 32.68 -4.07 -15.23
CA ASP A 119 31.21 -4.10 -15.36
C ASP A 119 30.55 -4.82 -14.18
N LYS A 120 31.11 -5.96 -13.76
CA LYS A 120 30.66 -6.69 -12.56
C LYS A 120 30.67 -5.78 -11.33
N GLN A 121 31.79 -5.09 -11.09
CA GLN A 121 31.91 -4.19 -9.95
C GLN A 121 30.96 -2.98 -10.05
N ALA A 122 30.78 -2.43 -11.26
CA ALA A 122 29.85 -1.33 -11.49
C ALA A 122 28.39 -1.72 -11.23
N ILE A 123 27.98 -2.95 -11.56
CA ILE A 123 26.64 -3.49 -11.25
C ILE A 123 26.44 -3.56 -9.74
N ILE A 124 27.39 -4.15 -8.99
CA ILE A 124 27.31 -4.23 -7.52
C ILE A 124 27.26 -2.83 -6.88
N ALA A 125 28.09 -1.90 -7.38
CA ALA A 125 28.10 -0.51 -6.92
C ALA A 125 26.77 0.21 -7.19
N SER A 126 26.12 -0.07 -8.33
CA SER A 126 24.82 0.53 -8.66
C SER A 126 23.70 0.12 -7.69
N LEU A 127 23.83 -1.08 -7.10
CA LEU A 127 22.92 -1.67 -6.13
C LEU A 127 23.24 -1.26 -4.67
N ASP A 128 23.90 -0.12 -4.45
CA ASP A 128 24.17 0.36 -3.10
C ASP A 128 22.90 0.48 -2.22
N GLY A 129 23.02 0.00 -0.99
CA GLY A 129 21.95 -0.20 -0.03
C GLY A 129 20.95 -1.32 -0.36
N PHE A 130 21.11 -2.05 -1.47
CA PHE A 130 20.37 -3.27 -1.78
C PHE A 130 21.29 -4.49 -1.76
N CYS A 131 22.52 -4.37 -2.28
CA CYS A 131 23.54 -5.42 -2.30
C CYS A 131 24.73 -5.05 -1.41
N VAL A 132 25.35 -6.05 -0.78
CA VAL A 132 26.63 -5.86 -0.08
C VAL A 132 27.69 -5.36 -1.06
N GLN A 133 28.49 -4.38 -0.64
CA GLN A 133 29.50 -3.76 -1.48
C GLN A 133 30.82 -4.55 -1.42
N GLU A 134 30.79 -5.77 -1.96
CA GLU A 134 31.91 -6.71 -2.00
C GLU A 134 32.25 -7.12 -3.42
N ASP A 135 33.36 -7.85 -3.57
CA ASP A 135 33.75 -8.43 -4.85
C ASP A 135 32.67 -9.38 -5.39
N TRP A 136 32.43 -9.29 -6.70
CA TRP A 136 31.42 -10.09 -7.40
C TRP A 136 31.55 -11.59 -7.13
N ASP A 137 32.76 -12.14 -7.24
CA ASP A 137 32.98 -13.59 -7.13
C ASP A 137 32.81 -14.05 -5.67
N LYS A 138 33.13 -13.17 -4.70
CA LYS A 138 32.85 -13.40 -3.29
C LYS A 138 31.35 -13.45 -2.98
N ILE A 139 30.57 -12.52 -3.54
CA ILE A 139 29.11 -12.53 -3.41
C ILE A 139 28.56 -13.80 -4.06
N HIS A 140 28.91 -14.04 -5.32
CA HIS A 140 28.42 -15.16 -6.13
C HIS A 140 28.69 -16.53 -5.49
N SER A 141 29.90 -16.74 -4.96
CA SER A 141 30.26 -17.99 -4.26
C SER A 141 29.54 -18.16 -2.91
N SER A 142 29.04 -17.07 -2.33
CA SER A 142 28.28 -17.09 -1.07
C SER A 142 26.77 -17.25 -1.29
N LEU A 143 26.27 -17.20 -2.53
CA LEU A 143 24.85 -17.38 -2.83
C LEU A 143 24.41 -18.85 -2.68
N PRO A 144 23.12 -19.09 -2.38
CA PRO A 144 22.55 -20.43 -2.48
C PRO A 144 22.63 -20.93 -3.94
N PRO A 145 22.71 -22.25 -4.18
CA PRO A 145 22.98 -22.81 -5.51
C PRO A 145 22.05 -22.32 -6.63
N ALA A 146 20.75 -22.18 -6.36
CA ALA A 146 19.80 -21.67 -7.35
C ALA A 146 20.03 -20.19 -7.66
N ALA A 147 20.26 -19.34 -6.66
CA ALA A 147 20.57 -17.92 -6.92
C ALA A 147 21.89 -17.75 -7.66
N ARG A 148 22.86 -18.65 -7.42
CA ARG A 148 24.15 -18.65 -8.09
C ARG A 148 24.01 -18.95 -9.59
N SER A 149 23.20 -19.95 -9.97
CA SER A 149 23.03 -20.31 -11.38
C SER A 149 22.35 -19.22 -12.20
N VAL A 150 21.47 -18.42 -11.59
CA VAL A 150 20.73 -17.34 -12.27
C VAL A 150 21.06 -15.94 -11.72
N PHE A 151 22.31 -15.72 -11.28
CA PHE A 151 22.67 -14.48 -10.57
C PHE A 151 22.36 -13.20 -11.35
N GLY A 152 22.46 -13.23 -12.69
CA GLY A 152 22.08 -12.10 -13.55
C GLY A 152 20.60 -11.69 -13.38
N LYS A 153 19.68 -12.67 -13.31
CA LYS A 153 18.25 -12.43 -13.09
C LYS A 153 17.97 -11.88 -11.70
N VAL A 154 18.65 -12.42 -10.69
CA VAL A 154 18.56 -11.96 -9.29
C VAL A 154 18.93 -10.48 -9.19
N LEU A 155 20.04 -10.08 -9.83
CA LEU A 155 20.50 -8.70 -9.84
C LEU A 155 19.54 -7.80 -10.65
N LEU A 156 19.03 -8.28 -11.78
CA LEU A 156 18.08 -7.54 -12.60
C LEU A 156 16.79 -7.22 -11.82
N GLU A 157 16.27 -8.20 -11.09
CA GLU A 157 15.12 -8.04 -10.22
C GLU A 157 15.36 -7.00 -9.12
N ALA A 158 16.53 -7.08 -8.46
CA ALA A 158 16.92 -6.11 -7.43
C ALA A 158 17.09 -4.70 -8.02
N MET A 159 17.68 -4.56 -9.21
CA MET A 159 17.85 -3.28 -9.90
C MET A 159 16.50 -2.64 -10.24
N LEU A 160 15.52 -3.43 -10.70
CA LEU A 160 14.18 -2.92 -11.02
C LEU A 160 13.44 -2.49 -9.76
N ASN A 161 13.48 -3.28 -8.68
CA ASN A 161 12.93 -2.89 -7.38
C ASN A 161 13.62 -1.64 -6.79
N GLN A 162 14.94 -1.53 -6.90
CA GLN A 162 15.69 -0.35 -6.47
C GLN A 162 15.28 0.89 -7.28
N PHE A 163 15.06 0.74 -8.59
CA PHE A 163 14.59 1.83 -9.43
C PHE A 163 13.19 2.29 -9.03
N ILE A 164 12.25 1.35 -8.84
CA ILE A 164 10.89 1.62 -8.34
C ILE A 164 10.94 2.39 -7.01
N TYR A 165 11.74 1.91 -6.06
CA TYR A 165 11.95 2.58 -4.78
C TYR A 165 12.44 4.03 -4.99
N LYS A 166 13.52 4.21 -5.76
CA LYS A 166 14.13 5.52 -5.98
C LYS A 166 13.17 6.53 -6.62
N LYS A 167 12.31 6.09 -7.55
CA LYS A 167 11.41 6.97 -8.30
C LYS A 167 10.08 7.25 -7.59
N PHE A 168 9.53 6.27 -6.88
CA PHE A 168 8.15 6.35 -6.40
C PHE A 168 8.01 6.35 -4.86
N ALA A 169 9.00 5.85 -4.12
CA ALA A 169 8.91 5.73 -2.67
C ALA A 169 9.64 6.84 -1.90
N THR A 170 10.67 7.47 -2.49
CA THR A 170 11.56 8.44 -1.83
C THR A 170 10.90 9.79 -1.58
N SER A 171 10.04 10.25 -2.50
CA SER A 171 9.26 11.47 -2.37
C SER A 171 7.78 11.15 -2.61
N PRO A 172 6.85 11.62 -1.76
CA PRO A 172 5.42 11.45 -2.01
C PRO A 172 4.87 12.43 -3.06
N PHE A 173 5.65 13.45 -3.45
CA PHE A 173 5.20 14.54 -4.33
C PHE A 173 5.71 14.40 -5.77
N TRP A 174 6.44 13.33 -6.09
CA TRP A 174 7.19 13.12 -7.34
C TRP A 174 6.43 13.38 -8.65
N PHE A 175 5.09 13.33 -8.63
CA PHE A 175 4.23 13.48 -9.81
C PHE A 175 3.62 14.89 -9.98
N MET A 176 3.92 15.83 -9.08
CA MET A 176 3.35 17.19 -9.16
C MET A 176 4.11 18.04 -10.20
N ASP A 177 3.39 18.72 -11.09
CA ASP A 177 3.96 19.36 -12.29
C ASP A 177 4.71 20.68 -12.06
N ALA A 178 4.68 21.22 -10.84
CA ALA A 178 5.40 22.42 -10.41
C ALA A 178 5.13 23.70 -11.22
N LYS A 179 3.99 23.79 -11.91
CA LYS A 179 3.65 24.96 -12.75
C LYS A 179 2.95 26.06 -11.96
N LEU A 180 3.24 27.31 -12.31
CA LEU A 180 2.48 28.48 -11.82
C LEU A 180 1.13 28.62 -12.54
N ASP A 181 1.10 28.38 -13.84
CA ASP A 181 -0.09 28.40 -14.69
C ASP A 181 0.11 27.57 -15.97
N ALA A 182 -0.88 27.57 -16.88
CA ALA A 182 -0.83 26.80 -18.11
C ALA A 182 0.29 27.22 -19.10
N THR A 183 0.86 28.41 -18.94
CA THR A 183 1.92 28.97 -19.78
C THR A 183 3.31 28.71 -19.23
N ASP A 184 3.42 28.33 -17.95
CA ASP A 184 4.68 27.99 -17.29
C ASP A 184 5.15 26.59 -17.70
N GLN A 185 6.05 26.55 -18.68
CA GLN A 185 6.74 25.33 -19.12
C GLN A 185 8.25 25.62 -19.06
N PRO A 186 9.04 24.87 -18.26
CA PRO A 186 8.76 23.54 -17.71
C PRO A 186 8.27 23.47 -16.24
N GLY A 187 7.96 24.59 -15.57
CA GLY A 187 7.72 24.65 -14.12
C GLY A 187 9.01 24.74 -13.28
N ASP A 188 8.90 24.85 -11.94
CA ASP A 188 10.06 24.98 -11.04
C ASP A 188 10.71 23.62 -10.71
N ALA A 189 11.93 23.40 -11.22
CA ALA A 189 12.73 22.20 -10.98
C ALA A 189 13.05 21.92 -9.50
N ASN A 190 12.94 22.90 -8.60
CA ASN A 190 13.17 22.74 -7.16
C ASN A 190 11.89 22.61 -6.34
N PHE A 191 10.71 22.69 -6.96
CA PHE A 191 9.43 22.65 -6.26
C PHE A 191 9.28 21.40 -5.39
N ILE A 192 9.50 20.22 -5.98
CA ILE A 192 9.42 18.93 -5.27
C ILE A 192 10.41 18.87 -4.11
N LYS A 193 11.66 19.31 -4.32
CA LYS A 193 12.68 19.32 -3.26
C LYS A 193 12.29 20.22 -2.09
N ARG A 194 11.64 21.35 -2.34
CA ARG A 194 11.15 22.25 -1.30
C ARG A 194 9.97 21.65 -0.53
N LEU A 195 9.04 20.99 -1.23
CA LEU A 195 7.94 20.26 -0.59
C LEU A 195 8.46 19.11 0.27
N ASP A 196 9.41 18.32 -0.24
CA ASP A 196 10.06 17.26 0.52
C ASP A 196 10.75 17.82 1.76
N TYR A 197 11.49 18.93 1.64
CA TYR A 197 12.12 19.57 2.80
C TYR A 197 11.09 19.92 3.88
N ILE A 198 10.00 20.62 3.52
CA ILE A 198 8.94 20.99 4.47
C ILE A 198 8.32 19.75 5.11
N TYR A 199 8.02 18.74 4.31
CA TYR A 199 7.48 17.47 4.79
C TYR A 199 8.41 16.79 5.80
N GLN A 200 9.71 16.71 5.51
CA GLN A 200 10.69 16.14 6.46
C GLN A 200 10.75 16.95 7.76
N ARG A 201 10.74 18.30 7.69
CA ARG A 201 10.69 19.15 8.89
C ARG A 201 9.42 18.92 9.72
N PHE A 202 8.28 18.70 9.07
CA PHE A 202 7.04 18.33 9.78
C PHE A 202 7.15 16.96 10.39
N LYS A 203 7.71 15.98 9.67
CA LYS A 203 7.86 14.60 10.14
C LYS A 203 8.74 14.51 11.40
N GLU A 204 9.79 15.34 11.49
CA GLU A 204 10.66 15.41 12.67
C GLU A 204 9.96 15.92 13.94
N ILE A 205 8.98 16.82 13.81
CA ILE A 205 8.36 17.50 14.97
C ILE A 205 7.01 16.89 15.32
N LEU A 206 6.18 16.62 14.31
CA LEU A 206 4.81 16.13 14.42
C LEU A 206 4.55 15.07 13.34
N PRO A 207 5.09 13.84 13.50
CA PRO A 207 5.07 12.81 12.44
C PRO A 207 3.66 12.45 11.99
N THR A 208 2.73 12.35 12.92
CA THR A 208 1.31 12.11 12.61
C THR A 208 0.70 13.26 11.80
N ASN A 209 0.94 14.51 12.16
CA ASN A 209 0.42 15.66 11.41
C ASN A 209 1.08 15.76 10.03
N ALA A 210 2.35 15.39 9.91
CA ALA A 210 3.05 15.32 8.64
C ALA A 210 2.40 14.30 7.69
N ALA A 211 2.01 13.13 8.21
CA ALA A 211 1.31 12.11 7.45
C ALA A 211 0.00 12.65 6.86
N TRP A 212 -0.81 13.32 7.70
CA TRP A 212 -2.04 13.99 7.27
C TRP A 212 -1.78 15.09 6.24
N TRP A 213 -0.84 15.99 6.55
CA TRP A 213 -0.49 17.11 5.69
C TRP A 213 -0.01 16.66 4.31
N LYS A 214 0.71 15.53 4.22
CA LYS A 214 1.16 14.94 2.95
C LYS A 214 0.01 14.22 2.23
N SER A 215 -0.80 13.45 2.95
CA SER A 215 -1.88 12.65 2.34
C SER A 215 -2.97 13.52 1.71
N THR A 216 -3.32 14.65 2.32
CA THR A 216 -4.34 15.57 1.78
C THR A 216 -4.02 16.12 0.37
N PRO A 217 -2.89 16.81 0.10
CA PRO A 217 -2.56 17.32 -1.21
C PRO A 217 -2.36 16.21 -2.24
N VAL A 218 -1.74 15.08 -1.85
CA VAL A 218 -1.62 13.91 -2.76
C VAL A 218 -3.01 13.41 -3.17
N SER A 219 -3.94 13.29 -2.22
CA SER A 219 -5.32 12.86 -2.48
C SER A 219 -6.07 13.83 -3.38
N ILE A 220 -5.95 15.14 -3.15
CA ILE A 220 -6.63 16.17 -3.95
C ILE A 220 -6.08 16.19 -5.39
N CYS A 221 -4.76 16.08 -5.56
CA CYS A 221 -4.12 16.04 -6.87
C CYS A 221 -4.43 14.76 -7.67
N THR A 222 -5.01 13.73 -7.02
CA THR A 222 -5.28 12.42 -7.62
C THR A 222 -6.75 12.03 -7.49
N ALA A 223 -7.60 12.96 -7.06
CA ALA A 223 -9.01 12.72 -6.83
C ALA A 223 -9.73 12.42 -8.15
N GLU A 224 -10.34 11.25 -8.22
CA GLU A 224 -11.28 10.91 -9.29
C GLU A 224 -12.64 11.55 -8.98
N VAL A 225 -13.18 12.29 -9.94
CA VAL A 225 -14.52 12.88 -9.87
C VAL A 225 -15.49 11.83 -10.38
N GLN A 226 -15.98 10.97 -9.49
CA GLN A 226 -16.97 9.96 -9.83
C GLN A 226 -18.38 10.59 -9.89
N PHE A 227 -18.70 11.21 -11.02
CA PHE A 227 -20.10 11.51 -11.38
C PHE A 227 -20.41 10.93 -12.76
N ALA A 228 -21.56 10.29 -12.90
CA ALA A 228 -22.00 9.65 -14.13
C ALA A 228 -21.96 10.63 -15.32
N GLY A 229 -21.15 10.32 -16.33
CA GLY A 229 -21.01 11.10 -17.57
C GLY A 229 -20.05 12.31 -17.50
N GLY A 230 -19.36 12.55 -16.38
CA GLY A 230 -18.41 13.65 -16.21
C GLY A 230 -16.94 13.27 -16.46
N ALA A 231 -16.06 14.28 -16.47
CA ALA A 231 -14.61 14.07 -16.52
C ALA A 231 -14.14 13.27 -15.29
N ARG A 232 -13.33 12.23 -15.51
CA ARG A 232 -12.88 11.31 -14.46
C ARG A 232 -11.97 11.98 -13.41
N TYR A 233 -11.32 13.08 -13.72
CA TYR A 233 -10.43 13.81 -12.81
C TYR A 233 -10.85 15.26 -12.66
N SER A 234 -10.48 15.86 -11.52
CA SER A 234 -10.68 17.29 -11.28
C SER A 234 -9.83 18.13 -12.24
N ALA A 235 -10.13 19.44 -12.33
CA ALA A 235 -9.33 20.38 -13.12
C ALA A 235 -7.86 20.43 -12.69
N LEU A 236 -7.57 20.09 -11.42
CA LEU A 236 -6.20 19.91 -10.92
C LEU A 236 -5.65 18.50 -11.21
N GLY A 237 -6.48 17.46 -11.11
CA GLY A 237 -6.04 16.07 -11.27
C GLY A 237 -5.67 15.70 -12.71
N GLN A 238 -6.33 16.28 -13.71
CA GLN A 238 -6.05 15.94 -15.11
C GLN A 238 -4.63 16.37 -15.55
N PRO A 239 -4.15 17.61 -15.30
CA PRO A 239 -2.76 17.98 -15.56
C PRO A 239 -1.74 17.10 -14.84
N MET A 240 -2.01 16.75 -13.56
CA MET A 240 -1.13 15.87 -12.78
C MET A 240 -1.05 14.47 -13.38
N LEU A 241 -2.16 13.93 -13.87
CA LEU A 241 -2.19 12.64 -14.55
C LEU A 241 -1.33 12.65 -15.82
N GLU A 242 -1.45 13.70 -16.65
CA GLU A 242 -0.66 13.79 -17.89
C GLU A 242 0.83 13.98 -17.58
N HIS A 243 1.17 14.77 -16.56
CA HIS A 243 2.55 14.90 -16.09
C HIS A 243 3.10 13.56 -15.58
N ARG A 244 2.32 12.83 -14.78
CA ARG A 244 2.66 11.48 -14.30
C ARG A 244 2.96 10.52 -15.45
N LYS A 245 2.12 10.49 -16.49
CA LYS A 245 2.35 9.63 -17.67
C LYS A 245 3.64 10.01 -18.39
N ALA A 246 3.91 11.31 -18.53
CA ALA A 246 5.16 11.78 -19.13
C ALA A 246 6.40 11.38 -18.30
N LEU A 247 6.32 11.46 -16.97
CA LEU A 247 7.39 10.98 -16.07
C LEU A 247 7.58 9.47 -16.15
N VAL A 248 6.51 8.67 -16.15
CA VAL A 248 6.64 7.22 -16.29
C VAL A 248 7.32 6.85 -17.61
N LYS A 249 6.97 7.54 -18.70
CA LYS A 249 7.64 7.38 -19.99
C LYS A 249 9.12 7.75 -19.92
N SER A 250 9.47 8.87 -19.28
CA SER A 250 10.89 9.27 -19.16
C SER A 250 11.68 8.30 -18.26
N TYR A 251 11.04 7.71 -17.25
CA TYR A 251 11.63 6.67 -16.40
C TYR A 251 11.88 5.36 -17.17
N GLU A 252 10.97 4.99 -18.07
CA GLU A 252 11.17 3.88 -19.01
C GLU A 252 12.40 4.14 -19.90
N GLU A 253 12.49 5.33 -20.50
CA GLU A 253 13.63 5.75 -21.32
C GLU A 253 14.96 5.77 -20.52
N GLU A 254 14.92 6.19 -19.25
CA GLU A 254 16.07 6.17 -18.34
C GLU A 254 16.56 4.74 -18.06
N LEU A 255 15.65 3.80 -17.79
CA LEU A 255 16.00 2.38 -17.61
C LEU A 255 16.63 1.78 -18.85
N TRP A 256 16.07 2.05 -20.04
CA TRP A 256 16.65 1.59 -21.30
C TRP A 256 17.99 2.27 -21.61
N GLY A 257 18.16 3.53 -21.21
CA GLY A 257 19.43 4.25 -21.29
C GLY A 257 20.50 3.68 -20.35
N CYS A 258 20.11 3.02 -19.25
CA CYS A 258 21.02 2.44 -18.28
C CYS A 258 21.77 1.23 -18.88
N ARG A 259 23.05 1.44 -19.20
CA ARG A 259 23.92 0.38 -19.73
C ARG A 259 24.00 -0.84 -18.81
N LEU A 260 24.16 -0.63 -17.51
CA LEU A 260 24.32 -1.72 -16.53
C LEU A 260 23.07 -2.60 -16.44
N PHE A 261 21.88 -1.98 -16.51
CA PHE A 261 20.61 -2.70 -16.56
C PHE A 261 20.52 -3.58 -17.81
N ARG A 262 20.91 -3.04 -18.97
CA ARG A 262 20.90 -3.79 -20.24
C ARG A 262 21.88 -4.96 -20.28
N LEU A 263 23.02 -4.88 -19.58
CA LEU A 263 23.99 -5.98 -19.49
C LEU A 263 23.42 -7.23 -18.82
N LEU A 264 22.31 -7.11 -18.07
CA LEU A 264 21.68 -8.24 -17.39
C LEU A 264 20.51 -8.85 -18.19
N LEU A 265 20.23 -8.33 -19.39
CA LEU A 265 19.13 -8.79 -20.24
C LEU A 265 19.62 -9.75 -21.31
N LYS A 266 18.71 -10.63 -21.77
CA LYS A 266 18.93 -11.47 -22.94
C LYS A 266 19.18 -10.63 -24.19
N ASP A 267 20.29 -10.89 -24.88
CA ASP A 267 20.67 -10.18 -26.10
C ASP A 267 19.79 -10.50 -27.32
N SER A 268 19.30 -11.75 -27.42
CA SER A 268 18.60 -12.24 -28.60
C SER A 268 17.14 -12.60 -28.29
N LEU A 269 16.23 -11.68 -28.61
CA LEU A 269 14.78 -11.88 -28.52
C LEU A 269 14.14 -11.68 -29.89
N SER A 270 13.08 -12.43 -30.20
CA SER A 270 12.24 -12.15 -31.37
C SER A 270 11.59 -10.77 -31.23
N GLN A 271 11.22 -10.15 -32.34
CA GLN A 271 10.57 -8.83 -32.33
C GLN A 271 9.30 -8.81 -31.45
N SER A 272 8.48 -9.86 -31.50
CA SER A 272 7.28 -9.97 -30.67
C SER A 272 7.61 -10.04 -29.17
N LEU A 273 8.66 -10.77 -28.79
CA LEU A 273 9.11 -10.85 -27.40
C LEU A 273 9.75 -9.54 -26.91
N GLN A 274 10.43 -8.79 -27.79
CA GLN A 274 10.94 -7.46 -27.46
C GLN A 274 9.79 -6.50 -27.16
N THR A 275 8.79 -6.42 -28.05
CA THR A 275 7.60 -5.59 -27.81
C THR A 275 6.90 -5.98 -26.51
N PHE A 276 6.72 -7.29 -26.27
CA PHE A 276 6.09 -7.77 -25.04
C PHE A 276 6.92 -7.43 -23.78
N ARG A 277 8.25 -7.52 -23.84
CA ARG A 277 9.14 -7.10 -22.75
C ARG A 277 8.98 -5.63 -22.43
N ASP A 278 8.97 -4.79 -23.46
CA ASP A 278 8.93 -3.34 -23.32
C ASP A 278 7.56 -2.88 -22.80
N ASP A 279 6.47 -3.45 -23.32
CA ASP A 279 5.11 -3.19 -22.84
C ASP A 279 4.90 -3.64 -21.39
N ARG A 280 5.47 -4.80 -21.00
CA ARG A 280 5.42 -5.27 -19.61
C ARG A 280 6.26 -4.41 -18.67
N LEU A 281 7.41 -3.91 -19.10
CA LEU A 281 8.19 -2.98 -18.28
C LEU A 281 7.41 -1.68 -18.03
N ARG A 282 6.76 -1.13 -19.07
CA ARG A 282 5.89 0.04 -18.92
C ARG A 282 4.74 -0.22 -17.94
N LEU A 283 4.08 -1.37 -18.05
CA LEU A 283 3.01 -1.78 -17.14
C LEU A 283 3.51 -1.83 -15.67
N ILE A 284 4.70 -2.38 -15.42
CA ILE A 284 5.29 -2.41 -14.07
C ILE A 284 5.45 -1.00 -13.51
N LEU A 285 5.98 -0.06 -14.30
CA LEU A 285 6.18 1.32 -13.87
C LEU A 285 4.86 2.06 -13.65
N GLU A 286 3.85 1.81 -14.49
CA GLU A 286 2.51 2.38 -14.33
C GLU A 286 1.81 1.86 -13.07
N LEU A 287 1.91 0.55 -12.80
CA LEU A 287 1.40 -0.07 -11.57
C LEU A 287 2.11 0.50 -10.35
N ALA A 288 3.45 0.57 -10.37
CA ALA A 288 4.22 1.17 -9.29
C ALA A 288 3.79 2.62 -9.03
N ALA A 289 3.71 3.45 -10.07
CA ALA A 289 3.24 4.83 -9.96
C ALA A 289 1.85 4.91 -9.29
N GLN A 290 0.91 4.05 -9.70
CA GLN A 290 -0.44 4.04 -9.15
C GLN A 290 -0.46 3.62 -7.67
N GLU A 291 0.18 2.51 -7.32
CA GLU A 291 0.13 1.96 -5.96
C GLU A 291 0.86 2.85 -4.95
N PHE A 292 2.00 3.43 -5.31
CA PHE A 292 2.70 4.36 -4.42
C PHE A 292 1.91 5.65 -4.21
N ILE A 293 1.30 6.22 -5.26
CA ILE A 293 0.42 7.39 -5.10
C ILE A 293 -0.76 7.04 -4.19
N ALA A 294 -1.44 5.92 -4.46
CA ALA A 294 -2.60 5.50 -3.70
C ALA A 294 -2.26 5.26 -2.23
N GLY A 295 -1.13 4.61 -1.93
CA GLY A 295 -0.67 4.41 -0.56
C GLY A 295 -0.34 5.73 0.16
N GLN A 296 0.32 6.65 -0.54
CA GLN A 296 0.66 7.97 0.02
C GLN A 296 -0.59 8.82 0.27
N ALA A 297 -1.61 8.72 -0.59
CA ALA A 297 -2.91 9.38 -0.42
C ALA A 297 -3.74 8.73 0.70
N GLY A 298 -3.93 7.42 0.65
CA GLY A 298 -5.03 6.75 1.35
C GLY A 298 -4.71 6.20 2.73
N LEU A 299 -3.45 5.91 3.07
CA LEU A 299 -3.13 5.33 4.38
C LEU A 299 -2.98 6.36 5.50
N PHE A 300 -2.88 7.66 5.18
CA PHE A 300 -2.67 8.73 6.15
C PHE A 300 -1.56 8.41 7.15
N GLY A 301 -0.48 7.77 6.65
CA GLY A 301 0.72 7.41 7.40
C GLY A 301 1.98 7.85 6.66
N ASN A 302 3.12 7.76 7.33
CA ASN A 302 4.43 8.01 6.74
C ASN A 302 5.01 6.68 6.23
N LEU A 303 5.32 6.62 4.94
CA LEU A 303 6.01 5.46 4.37
C LEU A 303 7.40 5.32 5.01
N VAL A 304 7.71 4.12 5.46
CA VAL A 304 9.02 3.67 5.93
C VAL A 304 9.46 2.53 5.02
N VAL A 305 10.70 2.65 4.52
CA VAL A 305 11.32 1.66 3.64
C VAL A 305 12.60 1.18 4.28
N GLU A 306 12.68 -0.12 4.57
CA GLU A 306 13.86 -0.76 5.14
C GLU A 306 14.56 -1.58 4.05
N ARG A 307 15.88 -1.41 3.95
CA ARG A 307 16.75 -2.01 2.93
C ARG A 307 17.92 -2.71 3.62
N LEU A 308 18.99 -2.98 2.88
CA LEU A 308 20.12 -3.75 3.40
C LEU A 308 20.74 -3.16 4.69
N PRO A 309 20.93 -1.82 4.84
CA PRO A 309 21.51 -1.25 6.06
C PRO A 309 20.69 -1.56 7.31
N GLU A 310 19.36 -1.57 7.19
CA GLU A 310 18.43 -1.87 8.29
C GLU A 310 18.21 -3.39 8.48
N LEU A 311 18.48 -4.20 7.44
CA LEU A 311 18.15 -5.63 7.36
C LEU A 311 19.40 -6.50 7.17
N ALA A 312 20.52 -6.16 7.80
CA ALA A 312 21.83 -6.79 7.55
C ALA A 312 21.92 -8.28 7.96
N LYS A 313 21.04 -8.74 8.87
CA LYS A 313 20.98 -10.12 9.35
C LYS A 313 19.58 -10.68 9.18
N PHE A 314 19.51 -11.93 8.74
CA PHE A 314 18.27 -12.67 8.62
C PHE A 314 17.73 -13.02 10.01
N ASP A 315 16.49 -12.62 10.28
CA ASP A 315 15.77 -12.98 11.49
C ASP A 315 14.54 -13.81 11.10
N ARG A 316 14.56 -15.10 11.43
CA ARG A 316 13.47 -16.02 11.07
C ARG A 316 12.20 -15.82 11.90
N HIS A 317 12.32 -15.11 13.02
CA HIS A 317 11.24 -14.85 13.97
C HIS A 317 10.62 -13.46 13.77
N SER A 318 11.27 -12.61 12.97
CA SER A 318 10.79 -11.29 12.63
C SER A 318 9.75 -11.32 11.51
N ASP A 319 8.83 -10.36 11.56
CA ASP A 319 7.92 -10.04 10.46
C ASP A 319 8.56 -9.11 9.42
N THR A 320 9.84 -8.76 9.56
CA THR A 320 10.53 -7.78 8.69
C THR A 320 10.89 -8.35 7.32
N MET A 321 11.21 -9.63 7.23
CA MET A 321 11.81 -10.21 6.03
C MET A 321 11.44 -11.67 5.80
N ILE A 322 11.48 -12.06 4.53
CA ILE A 322 11.36 -13.43 4.05
C ILE A 322 12.54 -13.74 3.14
N HIS A 323 12.89 -15.02 3.06
CA HIS A 323 13.92 -15.45 2.11
C HIS A 323 13.32 -15.59 0.71
N HIS A 324 14.12 -15.24 -0.28
CA HIS A 324 13.77 -15.42 -1.69
C HIS A 324 13.68 -16.92 -2.02
N TRP A 325 12.82 -17.28 -2.96
CA TRP A 325 12.59 -18.67 -3.36
C TRP A 325 13.83 -19.41 -3.91
N TYR A 326 14.89 -18.68 -4.26
CA TYR A 326 16.19 -19.26 -4.62
C TYR A 326 16.94 -19.91 -3.44
N HIS A 327 16.37 -19.83 -2.23
CA HIS A 327 16.81 -20.60 -1.08
C HIS A 327 16.16 -21.99 -0.97
N ALA A 328 15.32 -22.42 -1.93
CA ALA A 328 14.69 -23.74 -1.87
C ALA A 328 15.73 -24.87 -1.67
N GLY A 329 15.62 -25.60 -0.56
CA GLY A 329 16.57 -26.67 -0.17
C GLY A 329 17.86 -26.18 0.49
N PHE A 330 18.02 -24.87 0.65
CA PHE A 330 19.16 -24.15 1.25
C PHE A 330 18.64 -22.95 2.07
N GLU A 331 17.65 -23.20 2.92
CA GLU A 331 16.97 -22.17 3.69
C GLU A 331 17.96 -21.45 4.63
N PRO A 332 17.84 -20.12 4.78
CA PRO A 332 18.71 -19.37 5.67
C PRO A 332 18.52 -19.77 7.13
N GLN A 333 19.63 -19.82 7.85
CA GLN A 333 19.62 -19.92 9.30
C GLN A 333 19.41 -18.56 9.95
N ASP A 334 18.92 -18.56 11.18
CA ASP A 334 18.78 -17.34 11.96
C ASP A 334 20.15 -16.68 12.19
N GLY A 335 20.21 -15.36 12.06
CA GLY A 335 21.45 -14.59 12.13
C GLY A 335 22.34 -14.65 10.88
N ALA A 336 21.94 -15.40 9.83
CA ALA A 336 22.67 -15.44 8.57
C ALA A 336 22.79 -14.04 7.97
N ARG A 337 23.94 -13.74 7.36
CA ARG A 337 24.18 -12.43 6.77
C ARG A 337 23.34 -12.25 5.51
N VAL A 338 22.60 -11.15 5.41
CA VAL A 338 21.92 -10.77 4.17
C VAL A 338 22.95 -10.24 3.17
N LEU A 339 22.95 -10.81 1.96
CA LEU A 339 23.83 -10.39 0.86
C LEU A 339 23.12 -9.43 -0.08
N LEU A 340 21.83 -9.65 -0.30
CA LEU A 340 21.02 -8.89 -1.25
C LEU A 340 19.58 -8.77 -0.75
N VAL A 341 19.05 -7.56 -0.76
CA VAL A 341 17.62 -7.28 -0.62
C VAL A 341 17.06 -7.15 -2.03
N ILE A 342 16.29 -8.14 -2.48
CA ILE A 342 15.66 -8.15 -3.81
C ILE A 342 14.52 -7.14 -3.84
N ARG A 343 13.68 -7.18 -2.80
CA ARG A 343 12.58 -6.25 -2.57
C ARG A 343 12.72 -5.68 -1.16
N PRO A 344 12.62 -4.36 -0.97
CA PRO A 344 12.69 -3.77 0.36
C PRO A 344 11.39 -3.98 1.13
N ARG A 345 11.42 -3.78 2.44
CA ARG A 345 10.21 -3.78 3.26
C ARG A 345 9.51 -2.43 3.11
N TYR A 346 8.18 -2.47 2.97
CA TYR A 346 7.34 -1.27 2.98
C TYR A 346 6.35 -1.34 4.14
N SER A 347 6.35 -0.30 4.98
CA SER A 347 5.40 -0.14 6.08
C SER A 347 4.97 1.32 6.20
N TYR A 348 3.78 1.56 6.76
CA TYR A 348 3.29 2.90 7.06
C TYR A 348 3.21 3.11 8.56
N HIS A 349 3.82 4.19 9.02
CA HIS A 349 3.92 4.57 10.43
C HIS A 349 3.06 5.80 10.69
N ASP A 350 2.88 6.14 11.96
CA ASP A 350 2.25 7.40 12.40
C ASP A 350 0.79 7.59 11.96
N THR A 351 0.10 6.49 11.63
CA THR A 351 -1.31 6.50 11.26
C THR A 351 -2.20 6.65 12.49
N LEU A 352 -3.29 7.44 12.36
CA LEU A 352 -4.34 7.56 13.38
C LEU A 352 -5.59 6.78 13.00
N THR A 353 -6.22 6.18 14.00
CA THR A 353 -7.57 5.63 13.90
C THR A 353 -8.63 6.70 14.15
N GLY A 354 -9.62 6.76 13.25
CA GLY A 354 -10.85 7.55 13.44
C GLY A 354 -10.64 8.98 13.95
N MET A 355 -11.49 9.34 14.91
CA MET A 355 -11.49 10.60 15.67
C MET A 355 -10.82 10.47 17.05
N SER A 356 -10.29 9.29 17.39
CA SER A 356 -9.79 9.01 18.73
C SER A 356 -8.32 9.42 18.92
N TRP A 357 -7.64 9.97 17.92
CA TRP A 357 -6.22 10.38 17.99
C TRP A 357 -5.28 9.29 18.55
N ILE A 358 -5.71 8.02 18.51
CA ILE A 358 -4.92 6.90 19.02
C ILE A 358 -3.95 6.48 17.92
N PRO A 359 -2.63 6.51 18.20
CA PRO A 359 -1.63 5.94 17.29
C PRO A 359 -1.93 4.47 17.02
N VAL A 360 -1.95 4.09 15.75
CA VAL A 360 -2.07 2.70 15.33
C VAL A 360 -0.67 2.11 15.23
N PRO A 361 -0.47 0.81 15.58
CA PRO A 361 0.75 0.12 15.26
C PRO A 361 1.10 0.27 13.76
N PRO A 362 2.39 0.25 13.40
CA PRO A 362 2.80 0.36 12.00
C PRO A 362 2.07 -0.64 11.10
N VAL A 363 1.48 -0.13 10.03
CA VAL A 363 0.79 -0.93 9.03
C VAL A 363 1.83 -1.58 8.14
N GLN A 364 2.11 -2.85 8.41
CA GLN A 364 3.01 -3.66 7.61
C GLN A 364 2.36 -3.98 6.27
N LEU A 365 2.92 -3.51 5.15
CA LEU A 365 2.38 -3.82 3.83
C LEU A 365 3.03 -5.08 3.25
N ILE A 366 4.33 -5.05 3.09
CA ILE A 366 5.07 -6.17 2.50
C ILE A 366 6.45 -6.29 3.14
N GLN A 367 6.85 -7.53 3.40
CA GLN A 367 8.14 -7.86 3.98
C GLN A 367 9.26 -7.68 2.95
N ALA A 368 10.47 -7.44 3.44
CA ALA A 368 11.64 -7.48 2.57
C ALA A 368 11.85 -8.91 2.07
N GLU A 369 12.23 -9.06 0.81
CA GLU A 369 12.62 -10.35 0.25
C GLU A 369 14.13 -10.36 0.06
N VAL A 370 14.80 -11.32 0.68
CA VAL A 370 16.26 -11.30 0.82
C VAL A 370 16.94 -12.58 0.37
N VAL A 371 18.16 -12.45 -0.12
CA VAL A 371 19.10 -13.55 -0.34
C VAL A 371 20.24 -13.43 0.66
N THR A 372 20.56 -14.52 1.32
CA THR A 372 21.55 -14.58 2.39
C THR A 372 22.77 -15.42 1.99
N GLY A 373 23.85 -15.23 2.74
CA GLY A 373 25.01 -16.11 2.69
C GLY A 373 24.89 -17.28 3.67
N PRO A 374 25.77 -18.28 3.57
CA PRO A 374 25.81 -19.38 4.53
C PRO A 374 26.13 -18.85 5.93
N ALA A 375 25.48 -19.41 6.95
CA ALA A 375 25.66 -18.98 8.34
C ALA A 375 27.02 -19.36 8.93
N GLY A 376 27.73 -20.31 8.31
CA GLY A 376 29.05 -20.75 8.74
C GLY A 376 29.73 -21.71 7.75
N PRO A 377 30.93 -22.21 8.08
CA PRO A 377 31.75 -23.02 7.18
C PRO A 377 31.08 -24.33 6.72
N GLU A 378 30.28 -24.96 7.59
CA GLU A 378 29.58 -26.22 7.26
C GLU A 378 28.51 -26.01 6.18
N GLU A 379 27.67 -25.00 6.35
CA GLU A 379 26.68 -24.61 5.32
C GLU A 379 27.38 -24.14 4.05
N GLN A 380 28.50 -23.41 4.16
CA GLN A 380 29.27 -23.01 2.99
C GLN A 380 29.79 -24.22 2.21
N ALA A 381 30.31 -25.25 2.89
CA ALA A 381 30.74 -26.50 2.27
C ALA A 381 29.56 -27.24 1.62
N ARG A 382 28.40 -27.29 2.28
CA ARG A 382 27.17 -27.88 1.75
C ARG A 382 26.70 -27.17 0.47
N TRP A 383 26.68 -25.84 0.46
CA TRP A 383 26.26 -25.04 -0.71
C TRP A 383 27.28 -25.15 -1.84
N ALA A 384 28.57 -25.28 -1.53
CA ALA A 384 29.63 -25.50 -2.51
C ALA A 384 29.51 -26.88 -3.17
N ALA A 385 29.25 -27.94 -2.40
CA ALA A 385 29.10 -29.30 -2.92
C ALA A 385 27.91 -29.43 -3.88
N ALA A 386 26.78 -28.80 -3.56
CA ALA A 386 25.57 -28.85 -4.40
C ALA A 386 25.71 -28.10 -5.73
N ALA A 387 26.66 -27.17 -5.85
CA ALA A 387 26.89 -26.44 -7.10
C ALA A 387 27.61 -27.26 -8.18
N GLY A 388 28.15 -28.44 -7.83
CA GLY A 388 28.84 -29.33 -8.76
C GLY A 388 27.94 -30.25 -9.60
N ASP A 389 26.65 -30.39 -9.26
CA ASP A 389 25.74 -31.41 -9.81
C ASP A 389 24.71 -30.88 -10.84
N ASN A 390 24.74 -29.60 -11.19
CA ASN A 390 23.78 -29.03 -12.15
C ASN A 390 24.19 -29.35 -13.60
N ASP A 391 23.70 -30.47 -14.13
CA ASP A 391 23.67 -30.75 -15.57
C ASP A 391 22.60 -29.84 -16.23
N PRO A 392 22.98 -28.89 -17.10
CA PRO A 392 22.07 -27.91 -17.69
C PRO A 392 21.07 -28.50 -18.70
N THR A 393 21.17 -29.79 -19.04
CA THR A 393 20.37 -30.41 -20.11
C THR A 393 18.92 -30.79 -19.73
N GLN A 394 18.51 -30.66 -18.46
CA GLN A 394 17.15 -31.05 -18.05
C GLN A 394 16.09 -29.93 -18.13
N ASP A 395 16.48 -28.66 -18.25
CA ASP A 395 15.53 -27.53 -18.24
C ASP A 395 15.20 -26.96 -19.64
N GLU A 396 15.86 -27.45 -20.70
CA GLU A 396 15.62 -27.01 -22.10
C GLU A 396 14.28 -27.48 -22.71
N ARG A 397 13.43 -28.19 -21.96
CA ARG A 397 12.18 -28.77 -22.50
C ARG A 397 10.99 -27.82 -22.53
N ILE A 398 11.11 -26.58 -22.06
CA ILE A 398 9.96 -25.66 -21.91
C ILE A 398 9.90 -24.58 -23.02
N ASP A 399 10.93 -24.40 -23.83
CA ASP A 399 10.96 -23.32 -24.83
C ASP A 399 10.30 -23.68 -26.18
N ASN A 400 9.80 -24.92 -26.32
CA ASN A 400 9.04 -25.36 -27.49
C ASN A 400 7.59 -25.64 -27.11
N GLU A 401 6.84 -24.62 -26.72
CA GLU A 401 5.41 -24.54 -27.02
C GLU A 401 4.93 -23.12 -26.72
N GLY A 402 4.01 -22.62 -27.54
CA GLY A 402 3.28 -21.39 -27.23
C GLY A 402 2.42 -21.63 -26.00
N VAL A 403 3.01 -21.53 -24.81
CA VAL A 403 2.32 -21.79 -23.56
C VAL A 403 1.49 -20.56 -23.18
N ASP A 404 0.19 -20.79 -23.10
CA ASP A 404 -0.83 -19.83 -22.68
C ASP A 404 -0.45 -19.18 -21.34
N ASN A 405 -0.55 -17.86 -21.32
CA ASN A 405 -0.22 -17.01 -20.17
C ASN A 405 -0.95 -17.40 -18.87
N GLU A 406 -2.02 -18.18 -18.94
CA GLU A 406 -2.75 -18.67 -17.76
C GLU A 406 -1.99 -19.74 -16.98
N GLU A 407 -1.19 -20.61 -17.59
CA GLU A 407 -0.56 -21.72 -16.88
C GLU A 407 0.61 -21.23 -15.99
N VAL A 408 1.39 -20.27 -16.49
CA VAL A 408 2.46 -19.60 -15.73
C VAL A 408 1.86 -18.74 -14.61
N LEU A 409 0.79 -17.98 -14.89
CA LEU A 409 0.05 -17.25 -13.86
C LEU A 409 -0.61 -18.19 -12.84
N MET A 410 -1.06 -19.37 -13.24
CA MET A 410 -1.66 -20.38 -12.36
C MET A 410 -0.62 -21.04 -11.47
N ARG A 411 0.59 -21.31 -11.98
CA ARG A 411 1.70 -21.82 -11.15
C ARG A 411 2.21 -20.78 -10.17
N ILE A 412 2.31 -19.52 -10.60
CA ILE A 412 2.64 -18.38 -9.74
C ILE A 412 1.52 -18.13 -8.70
N LYS A 413 0.24 -18.19 -9.10
CA LYS A 413 -0.93 -18.10 -8.19
C LYS A 413 -1.00 -19.29 -7.22
N TRP A 414 -0.61 -20.49 -7.65
CA TRP A 414 -0.58 -21.69 -6.81
C TRP A 414 0.51 -21.60 -5.73
N LEU A 415 1.69 -21.09 -6.10
CA LEU A 415 2.78 -20.78 -5.16
C LEU A 415 2.41 -19.61 -4.23
N ALA A 416 1.75 -18.58 -4.75
CA ALA A 416 1.25 -17.44 -3.96
C ALA A 416 0.12 -17.84 -2.99
N GLY A 417 -0.76 -18.76 -3.39
CA GLY A 417 -1.82 -19.31 -2.54
C GLY A 417 -1.27 -20.12 -1.35
N HIS A 418 -0.15 -20.81 -1.55
CA HIS A 418 0.56 -21.48 -0.45
C HIS A 418 1.21 -20.49 0.53
N GLN A 419 1.70 -19.35 0.05
CA GLN A 419 2.23 -18.28 0.89
C GLN A 419 1.12 -17.61 1.72
N MET A 420 -0.03 -17.29 1.11
CA MET A 420 -1.18 -16.72 1.83
C MET A 420 -1.78 -17.66 2.88
N HIS A 421 -1.74 -18.98 2.67
CA HIS A 421 -2.21 -19.94 3.68
C HIS A 421 -1.30 -20.06 4.91
N ARG A 422 -0.02 -19.65 4.83
CA ARG A 422 0.88 -19.59 5.99
C ARG A 422 0.65 -18.34 6.86
N ASP A 423 0.10 -17.27 6.30
CA ASP A 423 -0.08 -15.98 6.99
C ASP A 423 -1.42 -15.87 7.75
N VAL A 424 -2.29 -16.89 7.67
CA VAL A 424 -3.46 -17.01 8.56
C VAL A 424 -3.01 -17.64 9.87
N VAL A 425 -2.48 -16.81 10.78
CA VAL A 425 -2.37 -17.18 12.19
C VAL A 425 -3.80 -17.33 12.73
N VAL A 426 -4.27 -18.58 12.78
CA VAL A 426 -5.44 -18.94 13.59
C VAL A 426 -5.10 -18.57 15.04
N PRO A 427 -5.88 -17.72 15.72
CA PRO A 427 -5.64 -17.43 17.13
C PRO A 427 -5.75 -18.73 17.92
N ARG A 428 -4.63 -19.19 18.49
CA ARG A 428 -4.66 -20.27 19.50
C ARG A 428 -5.36 -19.71 20.74
N TYR A 429 -6.63 -20.04 20.90
CA TYR A 429 -7.30 -19.89 22.18
C TYR A 429 -6.66 -20.85 23.21
N PRO A 430 -6.50 -20.41 24.48
CA PRO A 430 -5.89 -21.22 25.52
C PRO A 430 -6.74 -22.46 25.84
N ALA A 431 -6.06 -23.57 26.10
CA ALA A 431 -6.65 -24.86 26.42
C ALA A 431 -7.26 -24.85 27.83
N SER A 432 -8.56 -24.59 27.92
CA SER A 432 -9.36 -24.95 29.10
C SER A 432 -10.86 -24.78 28.84
N VAL A 433 -11.52 -25.79 28.26
CA VAL A 433 -12.88 -26.24 28.66
C VAL A 433 -13.04 -27.70 28.22
N GLU A 434 -13.28 -28.59 29.18
CA GLU A 434 -13.63 -29.99 28.97
C GLU A 434 -15.05 -30.16 28.40
N LYS A 435 -15.18 -31.18 27.53
CA LYS A 435 -16.33 -32.09 27.33
C LYS A 435 -17.73 -31.49 27.15
N LEU A 436 -18.27 -31.70 25.95
CA LEU A 436 -19.61 -32.23 25.61
C LEU A 436 -19.53 -32.51 24.10
N GLY A 437 -19.50 -33.76 23.61
CA GLY A 437 -20.65 -34.65 23.51
C GLY A 437 -21.09 -34.74 22.04
N HIS A 438 -20.91 -35.92 21.43
CA HIS A 438 -21.22 -36.29 20.05
C HIS A 438 -22.56 -35.79 19.47
N SER A 439 -22.59 -35.47 18.17
CA SER A 439 -23.64 -35.95 17.24
C SER A 439 -23.22 -35.81 15.78
N ASP A 440 -23.59 -36.82 15.00
CA ASP A 440 -23.25 -37.09 13.60
C ASP A 440 -23.98 -36.23 12.55
N ARG A 441 -23.39 -36.25 11.33
CA ARG A 441 -23.97 -36.08 9.98
C ARG A 441 -24.68 -34.77 9.61
N CYS A 442 -24.19 -34.13 8.53
CA CYS A 442 -24.98 -33.94 7.30
C CYS A 442 -24.11 -33.53 6.11
N GLU A 443 -24.58 -33.91 4.94
CA GLU A 443 -23.90 -34.06 3.65
C GLU A 443 -23.63 -32.75 2.90
N ALA A 444 -22.74 -32.88 1.92
CA ALA A 444 -22.39 -31.89 0.92
C ALA A 444 -23.60 -31.42 0.08
N GLN A 445 -23.70 -30.10 -0.14
CA GLN A 445 -24.40 -29.52 -1.28
C GLN A 445 -23.59 -28.35 -1.87
N GLY A 446 -23.57 -28.32 -3.20
CA GLY A 446 -22.64 -27.57 -4.03
C GLY A 446 -22.77 -26.05 -3.99
N ILE A 447 -21.62 -25.41 -4.12
CA ILE A 447 -21.47 -23.97 -4.28
C ILE A 447 -21.68 -23.64 -5.76
N ASN A 448 -22.78 -22.95 -6.07
CA ASN A 448 -23.02 -22.35 -7.37
C ASN A 448 -22.62 -20.87 -7.28
N TRP A 449 -21.67 -20.44 -8.11
CA TRP A 449 -21.19 -19.07 -8.16
C TRP A 449 -22.20 -18.21 -8.94
N HIS A 450 -22.89 -17.31 -8.26
CA HIS A 450 -23.60 -16.20 -8.90
C HIS A 450 -23.13 -14.85 -8.34
N ASP A 451 -22.78 -14.01 -9.30
CA ASP A 451 -22.38 -12.60 -9.26
C ASP A 451 -23.42 -11.69 -8.57
N PRO A 452 -23.03 -10.78 -7.65
CA PRO A 452 -23.92 -9.72 -7.17
C PRO A 452 -23.38 -8.33 -7.51
N GLY A 453 -23.58 -7.91 -8.75
CA GLY A 453 -23.55 -6.50 -9.16
C GLY A 453 -24.98 -5.98 -9.37
N HIS A 454 -25.70 -5.68 -8.29
CA HIS A 454 -26.85 -4.76 -8.18
C HIS A 454 -27.65 -5.11 -6.91
N ASP A 455 -27.52 -4.31 -5.84
CA ASP A 455 -28.55 -4.02 -4.81
C ASP A 455 -27.93 -3.47 -3.51
N PHE A 456 -27.27 -2.30 -3.59
CA PHE A 456 -26.66 -1.65 -2.41
C PHE A 456 -27.32 -0.32 -2.00
N TYR A 457 -28.55 -0.03 -2.44
CA TYR A 457 -29.24 1.21 -2.07
C TYR A 457 -30.68 0.96 -1.60
N ARG A 458 -30.89 0.09 -0.60
CA ARG A 458 -32.13 0.11 0.19
C ARG A 458 -32.12 -0.65 1.53
N ASP A 459 -31.07 -0.61 2.36
CA ASP A 459 -31.26 -1.08 3.77
C ASP A 459 -30.23 -0.58 4.78
N ILE A 460 -30.22 0.73 5.07
CA ILE A 460 -29.53 1.28 6.26
C ILE A 460 -30.51 2.14 7.04
N ARG A 461 -31.54 1.49 7.62
CA ARG A 461 -32.34 2.07 8.71
C ARG A 461 -32.96 1.05 9.68
N SER A 462 -32.69 -0.26 9.54
CA SER A 462 -33.45 -1.30 10.26
C SER A 462 -32.63 -2.20 11.21
N THR A 463 -31.30 -2.08 11.31
CA THR A 463 -30.47 -3.00 12.10
C THR A 463 -29.52 -2.29 13.06
N MET A 464 -30.04 -1.85 14.21
CA MET A 464 -29.26 -1.72 15.45
C MET A 464 -29.73 -2.80 16.44
N PRO A 465 -28.84 -3.61 17.04
CA PRO A 465 -29.21 -4.47 18.15
C PRO A 465 -29.46 -3.63 19.40
N ARG A 466 -30.67 -3.70 19.96
CA ARG A 466 -30.92 -3.29 21.36
C ARG A 466 -30.27 -4.32 22.27
N LEU A 467 -29.23 -3.92 23.02
CA LEU A 467 -28.67 -4.74 24.10
C LEU A 467 -29.49 -4.56 25.38
N PRO A 468 -29.75 -5.62 26.17
CA PRO A 468 -30.54 -5.54 27.40
C PRO A 468 -29.75 -4.94 28.57
N ALA A 469 -30.44 -4.10 29.34
CA ALA A 469 -29.97 -3.43 30.54
C ALA A 469 -29.99 -4.37 31.77
N SER A 470 -29.08 -5.34 31.84
CA SER A 470 -28.87 -6.14 33.06
C SER A 470 -27.53 -6.86 33.06
N CYS A 471 -26.43 -6.14 33.33
CA CYS A 471 -25.17 -6.72 33.84
C CYS A 471 -24.11 -5.64 34.17
N TRP A 472 -24.44 -4.63 34.98
CA TRP A 472 -23.44 -3.71 35.54
C TRP A 472 -23.72 -3.49 37.03
N SER A 473 -23.27 -4.44 37.85
CA SER A 473 -23.06 -4.22 39.28
C SER A 473 -22.11 -5.31 39.80
N ARG A 474 -20.83 -4.95 39.96
CA ARG A 474 -19.88 -5.41 41.00
C ARG A 474 -18.45 -5.10 40.56
N GLY A 475 -17.69 -4.45 41.45
CA GLY A 475 -16.22 -4.52 41.43
C GLY A 475 -15.46 -3.19 41.32
N ALA A 476 -15.84 -2.18 42.09
CA ALA A 476 -14.83 -1.30 42.68
C ALA A 476 -14.37 -1.96 43.98
N ASP A 477 -13.11 -2.36 44.04
CA ASP A 477 -12.27 -2.50 45.24
C ASP A 477 -11.01 -3.28 44.85
N LEU A 478 -9.87 -2.58 44.73
CA LEU A 478 -8.55 -2.96 45.27
C LEU A 478 -7.43 -2.08 44.65
N CYS A 479 -6.93 -1.17 45.51
CA CYS A 479 -5.66 -0.42 45.50
C CYS A 479 -5.31 0.49 44.32
#